data_AF-A0A931YS45-F1
#
_entry.id   AF-A0A931YS45-F1
#
_cell.length_a   1.000
_cell.length_b   1.000
_cell.length_c   1.000
_cell.angle_alpha   90.00
_cell.angle_beta   90.00
_cell.angle_gamma   90.00
#
_symmetry.space_group_name_H-M   'P 1'
#
loop_
_entity.id
_entity.type
_entity.pdbx_description
1 polymer ?
#
loop_
_entity_poly.entity_id
_entity_poly.type
_entity_poly.pdbx_seq_one_letter_code
_entity_poly.pdbx_strand_id
1 'polypeptide(L)'
;MNNSDLFEKVESLQNLLISRATGGEAHEAQYKMLRSDLMNDSLLVDKLPRFVRTCFDLNQFWNFIKHEFVSYHERREFLRSEFKPILEMIEMKGINASKSIFLSHSSKDKFFVRTLADHLRSYGIKIWLDEAEINIGDSLTEKIGEAIENTDYVGVVLSHNSINSEWVQRELQIALQKEIKGKKVVVLPILIETVEIPPFLKDKLYADFTSPDKFEQELPKLLRALGSSVEKEKEILETKPVEIPQKIPAHLTPIERRLTTFEDIKILEIDDGKSYKPDPTKLLYNIYLKLSESPPTDWQQIFEAERRFPRHTMWRDSWIEGEYIVVHCVPDEIGKYHANDLKEDVRNSNAKYRQYLTEEARKEAKKAERALSERNQLKELKQKIRFD
;
A
#
# COMPACT_ATOMS: atom_id res chain seq x y z
N MET A 1 -20.04 9.91 8.99
CA MET A 1 -21.19 9.05 8.67
C MET A 1 -20.67 7.69 8.23
N ASN A 2 -21.24 6.57 8.68
CA ASN A 2 -20.84 5.25 8.15
C ASN A 2 -21.58 4.98 6.82
N ASN A 3 -21.10 4.03 6.01
CA ASN A 3 -21.66 3.77 4.68
C ASN A 3 -23.13 3.31 4.73
N SER A 4 -23.56 2.64 5.80
CA SER A 4 -24.96 2.22 6.02
C SER A 4 -25.89 3.42 6.17
N ASP A 5 -25.56 4.37 7.05
CA ASP A 5 -26.34 5.60 7.27
C ASP A 5 -26.37 6.47 6.00
N LEU A 6 -25.26 6.50 5.25
CA LEU A 6 -25.19 7.24 4.00
C LEU A 6 -26.07 6.64 2.91
N PHE A 7 -26.05 5.30 2.76
CA PHE A 7 -26.91 4.58 1.83
C PHE A 7 -28.39 4.83 2.15
N GLU A 8 -28.78 4.66 3.41
CA GLU A 8 -30.15 4.89 3.88
C GLU A 8 -30.63 6.31 3.59
N LYS A 9 -29.78 7.34 3.75
CA LYS A 9 -30.14 8.72 3.43
C LYS A 9 -30.32 8.97 1.93
N VAL A 10 -29.43 8.42 1.10
CA VAL A 10 -29.54 8.55 -0.38
C VAL A 10 -30.79 7.83 -0.89
N GLU A 11 -31.04 6.61 -0.40
CA GLU A 11 -32.24 5.84 -0.72
C GLU A 11 -33.52 6.54 -0.23
N SER A 12 -33.50 7.08 0.99
CA SER A 12 -34.61 7.87 1.55
C SER A 12 -34.92 9.10 0.69
N LEU A 13 -33.90 9.80 0.21
CA LEU A 13 -34.07 10.95 -0.68
C LEU A 13 -34.66 10.52 -2.03
N GLN A 14 -34.16 9.43 -2.63
CA GLN A 14 -34.68 8.87 -3.87
C GLN A 14 -36.18 8.52 -3.72
N ASN A 15 -36.54 7.79 -2.68
CA ASN A 15 -37.92 7.38 -2.41
C ASN A 15 -38.85 8.57 -2.18
N LEU A 16 -38.40 9.59 -1.45
CA LEU A 16 -39.16 10.82 -1.22
C LEU A 16 -39.44 11.55 -2.55
N LEU A 17 -38.44 11.68 -3.42
CA LEU A 17 -38.57 12.33 -4.71
C LEU A 17 -39.45 11.53 -5.68
N ILE A 18 -39.35 10.19 -5.65
CA ILE A 18 -40.24 9.31 -6.39
C ILE A 18 -41.68 9.53 -5.94
N SER A 19 -41.94 9.49 -4.63
CA SER A 19 -43.28 9.72 -4.07
C SER A 19 -43.84 11.06 -4.55
N ARG A 20 -43.05 12.14 -4.46
CA ARG A 20 -43.45 13.47 -4.95
C ARG A 20 -43.75 13.51 -6.45
N ALA A 21 -42.99 12.78 -7.27
CA ALA A 21 -43.12 12.75 -8.72
C ALA A 21 -44.33 11.94 -9.22
N THR A 22 -44.82 11.01 -8.40
CA THR A 22 -45.97 10.14 -8.68
C THR A 22 -47.23 10.51 -7.89
N GLY A 23 -47.27 11.70 -7.28
CA GLY A 23 -48.45 12.21 -6.57
C GLY A 23 -48.68 11.60 -5.18
N GLY A 24 -47.67 10.94 -4.60
CA GLY A 24 -47.68 10.48 -3.21
C GLY A 24 -47.28 11.58 -2.22
N GLU A 25 -47.28 11.23 -0.93
CA GLU A 25 -46.88 12.15 0.14
C GLU A 25 -45.36 12.35 0.16
N ALA A 26 -44.94 13.61 0.30
CA ALA A 26 -43.55 13.99 0.48
C ALA A 26 -43.48 15.27 1.33
N HIS A 27 -42.65 15.25 2.37
CA HIS A 27 -42.56 16.36 3.33
C HIS A 27 -41.36 17.26 3.03
N GLU A 28 -41.64 18.57 2.91
CA GLU A 28 -40.64 19.59 2.60
C GLU A 28 -39.50 19.65 3.63
N ALA A 29 -39.80 19.49 4.92
CA ALA A 29 -38.80 19.50 5.98
C ALA A 29 -37.81 18.32 5.84
N GLN A 30 -38.33 17.12 5.53
CA GLN A 30 -37.51 15.93 5.32
C GLN A 30 -36.64 16.05 4.08
N TYR A 31 -37.19 16.60 2.98
CA TYR A 31 -36.43 16.88 1.77
C TYR A 31 -35.24 17.80 2.05
N LYS A 32 -35.48 18.94 2.70
CA LYS A 32 -34.43 19.92 3.01
C LYS A 32 -33.35 19.34 3.92
N MET A 33 -33.74 18.55 4.92
CA MET A 33 -32.81 17.88 5.82
C MET A 33 -31.90 16.90 5.07
N LEU A 34 -32.49 15.93 4.33
CA LEU A 34 -31.74 14.94 3.56
C LEU A 34 -30.83 15.59 2.51
N ARG A 35 -31.34 16.61 1.80
CA ARG A 35 -30.55 17.36 0.83
C ARG A 35 -29.37 18.06 1.50
N SER A 36 -29.60 18.74 2.63
CA SER A 36 -28.53 19.45 3.35
C SER A 36 -27.44 18.50 3.81
N ASP A 37 -27.82 17.37 4.40
CA ASP A 37 -26.87 16.34 4.85
C ASP A 37 -26.00 15.83 3.70
N LEU A 38 -26.61 15.50 2.56
CA LEU A 38 -25.89 14.96 1.40
C LEU A 38 -25.04 16.02 0.67
N MET A 39 -25.49 17.27 0.64
CA MET A 39 -24.74 18.39 0.04
C MET A 39 -23.52 18.80 0.86
N ASN A 40 -23.53 18.55 2.17
CA ASN A 40 -22.40 18.82 3.07
C ASN A 40 -21.35 17.70 3.05
N ASP A 41 -21.62 16.57 2.38
CA ASP A 41 -20.64 15.51 2.21
C ASP A 41 -19.72 15.80 1.00
N SER A 42 -18.47 16.13 1.30
CA SER A 42 -17.44 16.48 0.30
C SER A 42 -17.18 15.41 -0.75
N LEU A 43 -17.49 14.13 -0.47
CA LEU A 43 -17.27 13.03 -1.41
C LEU A 43 -18.48 12.78 -2.31
N LEU A 44 -19.67 13.18 -1.87
CA LEU A 44 -20.91 12.96 -2.61
C LEU A 44 -21.36 14.17 -3.42
N VAL A 45 -21.03 15.39 -2.99
CA VAL A 45 -21.62 16.62 -3.55
C VAL A 45 -21.52 16.66 -5.08
N ASP A 46 -20.36 16.31 -5.66
CA ASP A 46 -20.16 16.33 -7.11
C ASP A 46 -20.80 15.15 -7.86
N LYS A 47 -21.17 14.10 -7.13
CA LYS A 47 -21.77 12.86 -7.64
C LYS A 47 -23.30 12.82 -7.48
N LEU A 48 -23.88 13.74 -6.70
CA LEU A 48 -25.32 13.84 -6.57
C LEU A 48 -25.98 14.23 -7.91
N PRO A 49 -27.19 13.70 -8.19
CA PRO A 49 -27.95 14.07 -9.37
C PRO A 49 -28.09 15.59 -9.47
N ARG A 50 -27.99 16.12 -10.69
CA ARG A 50 -27.98 17.57 -10.91
C ARG A 50 -29.18 18.28 -10.27
N PHE A 51 -30.37 17.69 -10.37
CA PHE A 51 -31.58 18.26 -9.79
C PHE A 51 -31.55 18.32 -8.25
N VAL A 52 -30.84 17.40 -7.57
CA VAL A 52 -30.63 17.49 -6.11
C VAL A 52 -29.78 18.71 -5.77
N ARG A 53 -28.74 18.98 -6.58
CA ARG A 53 -27.87 20.16 -6.40
C ARG A 53 -28.61 21.47 -6.69
N THR A 54 -29.48 21.49 -7.70
CA THR A 54 -30.11 22.74 -8.16
C THR A 54 -31.48 23.04 -7.56
N CYS A 55 -32.27 22.04 -7.16
CA CYS A 55 -33.60 22.25 -6.60
C CYS A 55 -33.53 22.35 -5.07
N PHE A 56 -33.87 23.50 -4.51
CA PHE A 56 -33.77 23.75 -3.06
C PHE A 56 -35.02 23.35 -2.27
N ASP A 57 -36.14 23.10 -2.95
CA ASP A 57 -37.42 22.68 -2.37
C ASP A 57 -38.17 21.71 -3.29
N LEU A 58 -39.25 21.09 -2.80
CA LEU A 58 -40.04 20.13 -3.57
C LEU A 58 -40.84 20.78 -4.72
N ASN A 59 -41.09 22.09 -4.67
CA ASN A 59 -41.79 22.79 -5.74
C ASN A 59 -40.88 23.01 -6.96
N GLN A 60 -39.63 23.38 -6.72
CA GLN A 60 -38.60 23.48 -7.77
C GLN A 60 -38.35 22.12 -8.42
N PHE A 61 -38.22 21.07 -7.60
CA PHE A 61 -38.10 19.70 -8.11
C PHE A 61 -39.33 19.30 -8.95
N TRP A 62 -40.54 19.59 -8.47
CA TRP A 62 -41.76 19.28 -9.21
C TRP A 62 -41.83 20.00 -10.55
N ASN A 63 -41.46 21.28 -10.59
CA ASN A 63 -41.44 22.07 -11.83
C ASN A 63 -40.44 21.51 -12.85
N PHE A 64 -39.31 20.98 -12.38
CA PHE A 64 -38.36 20.27 -13.23
C PHE A 64 -38.99 18.98 -13.80
N ILE A 65 -39.41 18.06 -12.94
CA ILE A 65 -39.73 16.69 -13.38
C ILE A 65 -41.06 16.56 -14.13
N LYS A 66 -42.04 17.45 -13.85
CA LYS A 66 -43.37 17.38 -14.48
C LYS A 66 -43.35 17.71 -15.97
N HIS A 67 -42.37 18.48 -16.42
CA HIS A 67 -42.22 18.90 -17.81
C HIS A 67 -41.28 17.97 -18.60
N GLU A 68 -40.35 17.33 -17.90
CA GLU A 68 -39.42 16.38 -18.51
C GLU A 68 -40.11 15.07 -18.90
N PHE A 69 -41.09 14.60 -18.09
CA PHE A 69 -41.72 13.30 -18.29
C PHE A 69 -43.24 13.35 -18.11
N VAL A 70 -43.94 12.70 -19.05
CA VAL A 70 -45.41 12.69 -19.12
C VAL A 70 -45.99 11.63 -18.19
N SER A 71 -45.38 10.44 -18.11
CA SER A 71 -45.90 9.34 -17.31
C SER A 71 -45.22 9.17 -15.94
N TYR A 72 -45.94 8.61 -14.97
CA TYR A 72 -45.37 8.24 -13.67
C TYR A 72 -44.30 7.15 -13.78
N HIS A 73 -44.39 6.28 -14.78
CA HIS A 73 -43.40 5.25 -15.03
C HIS A 73 -42.05 5.87 -15.42
N GLU A 74 -42.04 6.76 -16.42
CA GLU A 74 -40.82 7.45 -16.88
C GLU A 74 -40.15 8.24 -15.75
N ARG A 75 -40.92 8.95 -14.92
CA ARG A 75 -40.39 9.69 -13.76
C ARG A 75 -39.67 8.78 -12.77
N ARG A 76 -40.24 7.61 -12.46
CA ARG A 76 -39.64 6.64 -11.54
C ARG A 76 -38.35 6.06 -12.09
N GLU A 77 -38.37 5.65 -13.35
CA GLU A 77 -37.19 5.06 -13.99
C GLU A 77 -36.06 6.07 -14.11
N PHE A 78 -36.36 7.30 -14.49
CA PHE A 78 -35.39 8.40 -14.50
C PHE A 78 -34.76 8.60 -13.11
N LEU A 79 -35.57 8.78 -12.07
CA LEU A 79 -35.06 8.99 -10.70
C LEU A 79 -34.23 7.80 -10.21
N ARG A 80 -34.65 6.56 -10.47
CA ARG A 80 -33.86 5.37 -10.15
C ARG A 80 -32.52 5.38 -10.87
N SER A 81 -32.52 5.66 -12.18
CA SER A 81 -31.31 5.65 -13.00
C SER A 81 -30.30 6.72 -12.56
N GLU A 82 -30.76 7.91 -12.15
CA GLU A 82 -29.90 9.01 -11.72
C GLU A 82 -29.25 8.76 -10.35
N PHE A 83 -29.96 8.08 -9.45
CA PHE A 83 -29.44 7.72 -8.13
C PHE A 83 -28.65 6.40 -8.12
N LYS A 84 -28.81 5.55 -9.15
CA LYS A 84 -28.15 4.25 -9.23
C LYS A 84 -26.61 4.34 -9.12
N PRO A 85 -25.89 5.23 -9.84
CA PRO A 85 -24.43 5.31 -9.75
C PRO A 85 -23.92 5.64 -8.34
N ILE A 86 -24.64 6.48 -7.58
CA ILE A 86 -24.23 6.86 -6.24
C ILE A 86 -24.54 5.76 -5.22
N LEU A 87 -25.68 5.06 -5.37
CA LEU A 87 -26.03 3.91 -4.53
C LEU A 87 -25.06 2.74 -4.76
N GLU A 88 -24.78 2.40 -6.02
CA GLU A 88 -23.77 1.38 -6.38
C GLU A 88 -22.39 1.76 -5.85
N MET A 89 -21.98 3.03 -5.96
CA MET A 89 -20.72 3.48 -5.38
C MET A 89 -20.68 3.32 -3.85
N ILE A 90 -21.76 3.66 -3.14
CA ILE A 90 -21.84 3.53 -1.68
C ILE A 90 -21.84 2.06 -1.27
N GLU A 91 -22.58 1.19 -1.98
CA GLU A 91 -22.57 -0.26 -1.77
C GLU A 91 -21.21 -0.87 -2.04
N MET A 92 -20.56 -0.53 -3.16
CA MET A 92 -19.21 -0.98 -3.47
C MET A 92 -18.21 -0.51 -2.43
N LYS A 93 -18.35 0.71 -1.88
CA LYS A 93 -17.57 1.17 -0.72
C LYS A 93 -17.94 0.48 0.59
N GLY A 94 -19.18 -0.01 0.74
CA GLY A 94 -19.65 -0.79 1.88
C GLY A 94 -19.12 -2.22 1.88
N ILE A 95 -19.03 -2.83 0.70
CA ILE A 95 -18.39 -4.13 0.44
C ILE A 95 -16.86 -3.99 0.53
N ASN A 96 -16.31 -2.87 0.05
CA ASN A 96 -14.91 -2.45 0.20
C ASN A 96 -14.73 -1.48 1.37
N ALA A 97 -15.21 -1.83 2.57
CA ALA A 97 -14.63 -1.26 3.77
C ALA A 97 -13.16 -1.70 3.79
N SER A 98 -12.26 -0.88 3.24
CA SER A 98 -10.86 -1.22 3.00
C SER A 98 -10.25 -1.72 4.29
N LYS A 99 -10.12 -3.05 4.42
CA LYS A 99 -9.54 -3.63 5.61
C LYS A 99 -8.12 -3.13 5.72
N SER A 100 -7.73 -2.83 6.94
CA SER A 100 -6.46 -2.19 7.21
C SER A 100 -5.51 -3.17 7.89
N ILE A 101 -4.30 -3.29 7.35
CA ILE A 101 -3.26 -4.13 7.93
C ILE A 101 -2.05 -3.28 8.29
N PHE A 102 -1.56 -3.50 9.50
CA PHE A 102 -0.27 -3.02 9.96
C PHE A 102 0.80 -4.09 9.72
N LEU A 103 1.89 -3.76 9.01
CA LEU A 103 2.98 -4.71 8.72
C LEU A 103 4.18 -4.47 9.65
N SER A 104 4.27 -5.26 10.71
CA SER A 104 5.36 -5.25 11.67
C SER A 104 6.57 -6.00 11.10
N HIS A 105 7.70 -5.30 10.93
CA HIS A 105 8.89 -5.84 10.28
C HIS A 105 10.19 -5.23 10.83
N SER A 106 11.30 -5.94 10.63
CA SER A 106 12.64 -5.37 10.88
C SER A 106 12.97 -4.34 9.81
N SER A 107 13.70 -3.28 10.15
CA SER A 107 14.18 -2.29 9.18
C SER A 107 15.00 -2.92 8.03
N LYS A 108 15.62 -4.09 8.27
CA LYS A 108 16.35 -4.86 7.27
C LYS A 108 15.45 -5.57 6.24
N ASP A 109 14.17 -5.79 6.59
CA ASP A 109 13.21 -6.49 5.74
C ASP A 109 12.34 -5.49 4.93
N LYS A 110 12.59 -4.18 5.08
CA LYS A 110 11.79 -3.06 4.56
C LYS A 110 11.47 -3.18 3.07
N PHE A 111 12.41 -3.63 2.25
CA PHE A 111 12.21 -3.74 0.80
C PHE A 111 11.15 -4.77 0.46
N PHE A 112 11.24 -5.98 1.01
CA PHE A 112 10.22 -7.02 0.81
C PHE A 112 8.84 -6.54 1.31
N VAL A 113 8.79 -5.94 2.50
CA VAL A 113 7.53 -5.51 3.12
C VAL A 113 6.88 -4.39 2.30
N ARG A 114 7.66 -3.47 1.73
CA ARG A 114 7.16 -2.42 0.83
C ARG A 114 6.59 -3.01 -0.46
N THR A 115 7.28 -3.96 -1.09
CA THR A 115 6.76 -4.61 -2.29
C THR A 115 5.47 -5.38 -1.98
N LEU A 116 5.42 -6.14 -0.87
CA LEU A 116 4.19 -6.80 -0.41
C LEU A 116 3.06 -5.79 -0.14
N ALA A 117 3.36 -4.66 0.50
CA ALA A 117 2.40 -3.60 0.75
C ALA A 117 1.82 -3.03 -0.55
N ASP A 118 2.65 -2.80 -1.57
CA ASP A 118 2.19 -2.32 -2.87
C ASP A 118 1.26 -3.33 -3.56
N HIS A 119 1.58 -4.62 -3.49
CA HIS A 119 0.68 -5.67 -3.93
C HIS A 119 -0.65 -5.62 -3.17
N LEU A 120 -0.63 -5.57 -1.84
CA LEU A 120 -1.87 -5.52 -1.05
C LEU A 120 -2.69 -4.23 -1.32
N ARG A 121 -2.04 -3.08 -1.53
CA ARG A 121 -2.69 -1.82 -1.92
C ARG A 121 -3.43 -1.95 -3.25
N SER A 122 -2.86 -2.66 -4.23
CA SER A 122 -3.50 -2.92 -5.52
C SER A 122 -4.81 -3.73 -5.41
N TYR A 123 -5.02 -4.40 -4.28
CA TYR A 123 -6.28 -5.09 -3.93
C TYR A 123 -7.16 -4.28 -2.96
N GLY A 124 -6.94 -2.96 -2.85
CA GLY A 124 -7.77 -2.07 -2.01
C GLY A 124 -7.53 -2.20 -0.50
N ILE A 125 -6.47 -2.87 -0.07
CA ILE A 125 -6.11 -3.00 1.36
C ILE A 125 -5.38 -1.73 1.81
N LYS A 126 -5.81 -1.15 2.93
CA LYS A 126 -5.13 0.00 3.55
C LYS A 126 -3.90 -0.48 4.32
N ILE A 127 -2.71 -0.05 3.90
CA ILE A 127 -1.44 -0.48 4.54
C ILE A 127 -0.87 0.63 5.43
N TRP A 128 -0.48 0.24 6.64
CA TRP A 128 0.31 1.05 7.56
C TRP A 128 1.74 0.53 7.67
N LEU A 129 2.73 1.36 7.27
CA LEU A 129 4.17 1.06 7.28
C LEU A 129 5.01 2.10 8.06
N ASP A 130 4.70 3.39 7.89
CA ASP A 130 5.65 4.48 8.15
C ASP A 130 5.85 4.86 9.63
N GLU A 131 4.98 4.42 10.54
CA GLU A 131 5.16 4.66 11.99
C GLU A 131 6.08 3.60 12.66
N ALA A 132 6.47 2.55 11.93
CA ALA A 132 7.06 1.34 12.48
C ALA A 132 8.42 0.94 11.86
N GLU A 133 9.25 1.89 11.46
CA GLU A 133 10.70 1.63 11.48
C GLU A 133 11.09 1.45 12.96
N ILE A 134 11.15 0.19 13.38
CA ILE A 134 11.52 -0.19 14.75
C ILE A 134 13.03 -0.23 14.79
N ASN A 135 13.62 0.74 15.48
CA ASN A 135 15.04 0.74 15.75
C ASN A 135 15.32 -0.06 17.03
N ILE A 136 16.55 -0.55 17.14
CA ILE A 136 17.03 -1.18 18.38
C ILE A 136 16.96 -0.12 19.49
N GLY A 137 16.07 -0.33 20.47
CA GLY A 137 15.84 0.58 21.59
C GLY A 137 14.51 1.36 21.58
N ASP A 138 13.70 1.27 20.52
CA ASP A 138 12.37 1.90 20.48
C ASP A 138 11.35 1.16 21.36
N SER A 139 10.45 1.90 22.03
CA SER A 139 9.28 1.34 22.72
C SER A 139 8.24 0.88 21.69
N LEU A 140 8.29 -0.40 21.33
CA LEU A 140 7.36 -1.00 20.38
C LEU A 140 5.90 -0.91 20.85
N THR A 141 5.67 -1.02 22.16
CA THR A 141 4.34 -1.06 22.78
C THR A 141 3.52 0.20 22.48
N GLU A 142 4.18 1.36 22.37
CA GLU A 142 3.54 2.63 22.02
C GLU A 142 3.18 2.66 20.53
N LYS A 143 4.15 2.37 19.64
CA LYS A 143 3.95 2.34 18.18
C LYS A 143 2.91 1.30 17.74
N ILE A 144 2.97 0.10 18.31
CA ILE A 144 1.99 -0.97 18.04
C ILE A 144 0.66 -0.67 18.74
N GLY A 145 0.68 -0.06 19.93
CA GLY A 145 -0.55 0.37 20.61
C GLY A 145 -1.37 1.33 19.75
N GLU A 146 -0.71 2.36 19.20
CA GLU A 146 -1.32 3.34 18.30
C GLU A 146 -1.75 2.71 16.96
N ALA A 147 -0.94 1.82 16.39
CA ALA A 147 -1.26 1.14 15.14
C ALA A 147 -2.43 0.13 15.28
N ILE A 148 -2.51 -0.60 16.41
CA ILE A 148 -3.57 -1.59 16.69
C ILE A 148 -4.93 -0.90 16.88
N GLU A 149 -4.98 0.32 17.41
CA GLU A 149 -6.25 1.04 17.57
C GLU A 149 -6.91 1.41 16.23
N ASN A 150 -6.11 1.49 15.17
CA ASN A 150 -6.52 1.98 13.85
C ASN A 150 -6.41 0.94 12.73
N THR A 151 -6.16 -0.34 13.06
CA THR A 151 -6.05 -1.42 12.08
C THR A 151 -6.91 -2.64 12.39
N ASP A 152 -7.36 -3.33 11.35
CA ASP A 152 -8.15 -4.57 11.46
C ASP A 152 -7.26 -5.82 11.61
N TYR A 153 -6.02 -5.74 11.10
CA TYR A 153 -5.06 -6.83 11.10
C TYR A 153 -3.65 -6.36 11.46
N VAL A 154 -2.89 -7.25 12.08
CA VAL A 154 -1.45 -7.07 12.31
C VAL A 154 -0.71 -8.20 11.60
N GLY A 155 -0.03 -7.87 10.50
CA GLY A 155 0.88 -8.77 9.80
C GLY A 155 2.25 -8.76 10.46
N VAL A 156 2.70 -9.92 10.96
CA VAL A 156 4.00 -10.08 11.63
C VAL A 156 4.97 -10.74 10.68
N VAL A 157 5.99 -10.00 10.23
CA VAL A 157 6.98 -10.51 9.29
C VAL A 157 8.07 -11.30 10.03
N LEU A 158 8.23 -12.57 9.69
CA LEU A 158 9.14 -13.53 10.30
C LEU A 158 10.36 -13.75 9.40
N SER A 159 11.53 -13.33 9.88
CA SER A 159 12.86 -13.44 9.26
C SER A 159 13.92 -13.65 10.34
N HIS A 160 15.16 -14.03 9.98
CA HIS A 160 16.26 -14.13 10.96
C HIS A 160 16.52 -12.78 11.65
N ASN A 161 16.19 -11.68 10.98
CA ASN A 161 16.30 -10.32 11.49
C ASN A 161 15.21 -9.98 12.51
N SER A 162 14.01 -10.55 12.37
CA SER A 162 12.90 -10.28 13.28
C SER A 162 12.89 -11.24 14.48
N ILE A 163 13.13 -12.55 14.28
CA ILE A 163 13.00 -13.58 15.35
C ILE A 163 14.01 -13.48 16.50
N ASN A 164 15.21 -12.96 16.25
CA ASN A 164 16.29 -12.92 17.25
C ASN A 164 16.26 -11.69 18.15
N SER A 165 15.31 -10.77 17.91
CA SER A 165 15.13 -9.64 18.81
C SER A 165 14.35 -10.11 20.06
N GLU A 166 14.88 -9.85 21.27
CA GLU A 166 14.24 -10.16 22.58
C GLU A 166 12.76 -9.66 22.67
N TRP A 167 12.43 -8.74 21.78
CA TRP A 167 11.17 -8.13 21.37
C TRP A 167 10.05 -9.10 20.89
N VAL A 168 10.35 -10.19 20.16
CA VAL A 168 9.32 -11.11 19.58
C VAL A 168 8.50 -11.83 20.65
N GLN A 169 9.11 -12.15 21.79
CA GLN A 169 8.53 -13.05 22.78
C GLN A 169 7.56 -12.35 23.75
N ARG A 170 7.86 -11.11 24.18
CA ARG A 170 7.13 -10.44 25.27
C ARG A 170 5.95 -9.60 24.78
N GLU A 171 6.10 -8.94 23.64
CA GLU A 171 5.15 -7.93 23.15
C GLU A 171 4.09 -8.51 22.20
N LEU A 172 4.41 -9.55 21.41
CA LEU A 172 3.40 -10.27 20.62
C LEU A 172 2.40 -11.03 21.51
N GLN A 173 2.84 -11.42 22.70
CA GLN A 173 2.01 -12.01 23.74
C GLN A 173 0.96 -11.00 24.26
N ILE A 174 1.25 -9.70 24.26
CA ILE A 174 0.29 -8.63 24.60
C ILE A 174 -0.73 -8.43 23.46
N ALA A 175 -0.30 -8.47 22.20
CA ALA A 175 -1.21 -8.41 21.05
C ALA A 175 -2.17 -9.62 21.01
N LEU A 176 -1.66 -10.83 21.25
CA LEU A 176 -2.47 -12.05 21.40
C LEU A 176 -3.42 -11.98 22.60
N GLN A 177 -3.01 -11.42 23.73
CA GLN A 177 -3.89 -11.20 24.87
C GLN A 177 -5.00 -10.16 24.59
N LYS A 178 -4.76 -9.17 23.73
CA LYS A 178 -5.79 -8.22 23.26
C LYS A 178 -6.77 -8.87 22.27
N GLU A 179 -6.31 -9.77 21.40
CA GLU A 179 -7.13 -10.63 20.53
C GLU A 179 -8.08 -11.51 21.39
N ILE A 180 -7.54 -12.13 22.46
CA ILE A 180 -8.29 -12.98 23.42
C ILE A 180 -9.33 -12.21 24.24
N LYS A 181 -9.15 -10.91 24.48
CA LYS A 181 -10.09 -10.05 25.24
C LYS A 181 -11.25 -9.50 24.41
N GLY A 182 -11.40 -9.91 23.15
CA GLY A 182 -12.59 -9.62 22.34
C GLY A 182 -12.57 -8.30 21.55
N LYS A 183 -11.40 -7.69 21.32
CA LYS A 183 -11.27 -6.57 20.37
C LYS A 183 -10.69 -7.03 19.02
N LYS A 184 -11.52 -6.91 18.00
CA LYS A 184 -11.37 -6.78 16.52
C LYS A 184 -10.06 -7.04 15.74
N VAL A 185 -8.87 -7.13 16.33
CA VAL A 185 -7.60 -7.17 15.58
C VAL A 185 -7.06 -8.59 15.46
N VAL A 186 -6.85 -9.07 14.23
CA VAL A 186 -6.36 -10.43 13.95
C VAL A 186 -4.86 -10.41 13.63
N VAL A 187 -4.08 -11.22 14.35
CA VAL A 187 -2.64 -11.39 14.09
C VAL A 187 -2.42 -12.41 12.98
N LEU A 188 -1.71 -12.01 11.92
CA LEU A 188 -1.38 -12.80 10.73
C LEU A 188 0.15 -12.97 10.60
N PRO A 189 0.70 -14.17 10.77
CA PRO A 189 2.14 -14.40 10.55
C PRO A 189 2.48 -14.45 9.05
N ILE A 190 3.58 -13.79 8.67
CA ILE A 190 4.08 -13.69 7.30
C ILE A 190 5.54 -14.15 7.30
N LEU A 191 5.81 -15.37 6.81
CA LEU A 191 7.13 -15.98 6.83
C LEU A 191 7.90 -15.60 5.56
N ILE A 192 9.06 -14.95 5.69
CA ILE A 192 9.88 -14.51 4.53
C ILE A 192 11.25 -15.18 4.47
N GLU A 193 11.68 -15.82 5.55
CA GLU A 193 12.87 -16.67 5.62
C GLU A 193 12.56 -17.89 6.49
N THR A 194 13.26 -19.00 6.25
CA THR A 194 13.09 -20.20 7.07
C THR A 194 13.68 -19.97 8.46
N VAL A 195 12.81 -19.84 9.46
CA VAL A 195 13.18 -19.58 10.86
C VAL A 195 12.41 -20.49 11.81
N GLU A 196 12.91 -20.64 13.04
CA GLU A 196 12.16 -21.33 14.09
C GLU A 196 10.94 -20.49 14.49
N ILE A 197 9.74 -20.98 14.18
CA ILE A 197 8.50 -20.27 14.47
C ILE A 197 8.32 -20.20 15.99
N PRO A 198 8.14 -19.00 16.56
CA PRO A 198 7.95 -18.84 17.99
C PRO A 198 6.76 -19.67 18.50
N PRO A 199 6.85 -20.29 19.70
CA PRO A 199 5.83 -21.21 20.22
C PRO A 199 4.39 -20.68 20.18
N PHE A 200 4.20 -19.39 20.42
CA PHE A 200 2.89 -18.74 20.44
C PHE A 200 2.29 -18.46 19.04
N LEU A 201 3.04 -18.69 17.96
CA LEU A 201 2.55 -18.67 16.58
C LEU A 201 2.42 -20.08 15.98
N LYS A 202 2.82 -21.14 16.70
CA LYS A 202 2.80 -22.52 16.17
C LYS A 202 1.41 -23.01 15.75
N ASP A 203 0.36 -22.52 16.43
CA ASP A 203 -1.02 -22.91 16.16
C ASP A 203 -1.73 -21.99 15.15
N LYS A 204 -1.04 -20.97 14.61
CA LYS A 204 -1.55 -20.09 13.55
C LYS A 204 -0.99 -20.50 12.19
N LEU A 205 -1.87 -20.56 11.19
CA LEU A 205 -1.44 -20.64 9.80
C LEU A 205 -0.70 -19.35 9.42
N TYR A 206 0.37 -19.49 8.65
CA TYR A 206 1.20 -18.39 8.18
C TYR A 206 1.20 -18.33 6.65
N ALA A 207 1.34 -17.11 6.11
CA ALA A 207 1.59 -16.92 4.69
C ALA A 207 3.10 -17.14 4.43
N ASP A 208 3.43 -18.12 3.59
CA ASP A 208 4.82 -18.56 3.36
C ASP A 208 5.42 -17.97 2.07
N PHE A 209 6.19 -16.90 2.23
CA PHE A 209 6.94 -16.24 1.16
C PHE A 209 8.45 -16.55 1.19
N THR A 210 8.85 -17.69 1.75
CA THR A 210 10.26 -18.13 1.81
C THR A 210 10.86 -18.46 0.44
N SER A 211 10.01 -18.71 -0.56
CA SER A 211 10.42 -19.01 -1.94
C SER A 211 9.48 -18.31 -2.92
N PRO A 212 10.01 -17.79 -4.05
CA PRO A 212 9.18 -17.16 -5.08
C PRO A 212 8.04 -18.07 -5.57
N ASP A 213 8.28 -19.37 -5.71
CA ASP A 213 7.30 -20.34 -6.24
C ASP A 213 6.02 -20.46 -5.39
N LYS A 214 6.10 -20.08 -4.10
CA LYS A 214 4.96 -20.13 -3.18
C LYS A 214 4.07 -18.90 -3.28
N PHE A 215 4.55 -17.82 -3.89
CA PHE A 215 3.86 -16.51 -3.90
C PHE A 215 2.43 -16.59 -4.46
N GLU A 216 2.27 -17.19 -5.64
CA GLU A 216 0.97 -17.33 -6.33
C GLU A 216 -0.05 -18.16 -5.51
N GLN A 217 0.44 -19.02 -4.62
CA GLN A 217 -0.41 -19.85 -3.76
C GLN A 217 -0.74 -19.17 -2.43
N GLU A 218 0.19 -18.37 -1.89
CA GLU A 218 0.09 -17.76 -0.57
C GLU A 218 -0.55 -16.38 -0.58
N LEU A 219 -0.33 -15.55 -1.61
CA LEU A 219 -0.95 -14.23 -1.72
C LEU A 219 -2.49 -14.31 -1.71
N PRO A 220 -3.16 -15.21 -2.47
CA PRO A 220 -4.62 -15.33 -2.41
C PRO A 220 -5.12 -15.79 -1.05
N LYS A 221 -4.36 -16.61 -0.31
CA LYS A 221 -4.70 -17.03 1.05
C LYS A 221 -4.66 -15.84 2.01
N LEU A 222 -3.61 -15.01 1.90
CA LEU A 222 -3.48 -13.78 2.68
C LEU A 222 -4.62 -12.79 2.35
N LEU A 223 -4.92 -12.57 1.07
CA LEU A 223 -6.02 -11.70 0.64
C LEU A 223 -7.40 -12.19 1.13
N ARG A 224 -7.64 -13.51 1.11
CA ARG A 224 -8.86 -14.11 1.68
C ARG A 224 -8.94 -13.90 3.18
N ALA A 225 -7.83 -14.04 3.91
CA ALA A 225 -7.80 -13.75 5.35
C ALA A 225 -8.12 -12.26 5.63
N LEU A 226 -7.70 -11.37 4.74
CA LEU A 226 -8.03 -9.94 4.73
C LEU A 226 -9.43 -9.63 4.18
N GLY A 227 -10.22 -10.64 3.81
CA GLY A 227 -11.59 -10.48 3.33
C GLY A 227 -11.73 -9.77 1.98
N SER A 228 -10.68 -9.76 1.16
CA SER A 228 -10.72 -9.22 -0.21
C SER A 228 -11.15 -10.30 -1.20
N SER A 229 -12.09 -9.96 -2.09
CA SER A 229 -12.38 -10.73 -3.31
C SER A 229 -11.19 -10.62 -4.25
N VAL A 230 -10.72 -11.74 -4.82
CA VAL A 230 -9.64 -11.74 -5.82
C VAL A 230 -10.23 -11.38 -7.18
N GLU A 231 -10.71 -10.15 -7.34
CA GLU A 231 -10.97 -9.58 -8.66
C GLU A 231 -9.83 -8.61 -8.96
N LYS A 232 -9.09 -8.91 -10.04
CA LYS A 232 -7.91 -8.16 -10.46
C LYS A 232 -8.36 -6.81 -11.04
N GLU A 233 -8.32 -5.75 -10.23
CA GLU A 233 -8.25 -4.40 -10.76
C GLU A 233 -6.78 -4.08 -11.08
N LYS A 234 -6.47 -3.96 -12.38
CA LYS A 234 -5.23 -3.35 -12.84
C LYS A 234 -5.40 -1.84 -12.77
N GLU A 235 -4.98 -1.23 -11.67
CA GLU A 235 -4.74 0.21 -11.65
C GLU A 235 -3.24 0.46 -11.55
N ILE A 236 -2.71 1.05 -12.62
CA ILE A 236 -1.31 1.49 -12.70
C ILE A 236 -1.22 2.73 -11.81
N LEU A 237 -0.41 2.63 -10.74
CA LEU A 237 -0.03 3.77 -9.92
C LEU A 237 0.75 4.79 -10.78
N GLU A 238 0.04 5.78 -11.32
CA GLU A 238 0.66 7.01 -11.80
C GLU A 238 1.12 7.83 -10.59
N THR A 239 2.41 7.73 -10.27
CA THR A 239 3.05 8.62 -9.31
C THR A 239 3.13 10.02 -9.90
N LYS A 240 2.47 11.00 -9.27
CA LYS A 240 2.57 12.43 -9.60
C LYS A 240 4.05 12.87 -9.60
N PRO A 241 4.44 13.81 -10.49
CA PRO A 241 5.77 14.39 -10.48
C PRO A 241 5.96 15.10 -9.14
N VAL A 242 7.04 14.77 -8.43
CA VAL A 242 7.38 15.51 -7.22
C VAL A 242 8.22 16.72 -7.58
N GLU A 243 7.72 17.90 -7.23
CA GLU A 243 8.44 19.16 -7.35
C GLU A 243 9.72 19.12 -6.49
N ILE A 244 10.85 19.41 -7.14
CA ILE A 244 12.16 19.52 -6.52
C ILE A 244 12.23 20.92 -5.87
N PRO A 245 12.47 21.04 -4.55
CA PRO A 245 12.66 22.34 -3.93
C PRO A 245 13.93 23.01 -4.50
N GLN A 246 13.74 24.12 -5.21
CA GLN A 246 14.84 24.95 -5.71
C GLN A 246 15.44 25.79 -4.58
N LYS A 247 16.43 25.23 -3.87
CA LYS A 247 17.53 25.97 -3.22
C LYS A 247 18.61 24.98 -2.75
N ILE A 248 19.74 24.96 -3.45
CA ILE A 248 20.89 24.08 -3.18
C ILE A 248 21.74 24.70 -2.04
N PRO A 249 21.93 24.04 -0.89
CA PRO A 249 22.99 24.39 0.05
C PRO A 249 24.35 23.99 -0.52
N ALA A 250 25.41 24.75 -0.21
CA ALA A 250 26.76 24.58 -0.78
C ALA A 250 27.47 23.24 -0.44
N HIS A 251 26.84 22.32 0.31
CA HIS A 251 27.33 20.96 0.54
C HIS A 251 26.19 19.95 0.47
N LEU A 252 26.21 19.07 -0.54
CA LEU A 252 25.29 17.95 -0.68
C LEU A 252 25.51 16.92 0.44
N THR A 253 24.43 16.44 1.06
CA THR A 253 24.46 15.33 2.03
C THR A 253 24.91 14.03 1.33
N PRO A 254 25.35 12.99 2.09
CA PRO A 254 25.72 11.70 1.49
C PRO A 254 24.62 11.08 0.63
N ILE A 255 23.34 11.22 1.02
CA ILE A 255 22.21 10.69 0.24
C ILE A 255 21.97 11.53 -1.01
N GLU A 256 22.05 12.86 -0.93
CA GLU A 256 21.92 13.74 -2.10
C GLU A 256 23.04 13.53 -3.12
N ARG A 257 24.28 13.27 -2.66
CA ARG A 257 25.38 12.87 -3.54
C ARG A 257 25.06 11.55 -4.23
N ARG A 258 24.66 10.51 -3.48
CA ARG A 258 24.26 9.22 -4.07
C ARG A 258 23.16 9.39 -5.12
N LEU A 259 22.13 10.21 -4.84
CA LEU A 259 21.03 10.47 -5.77
C LEU A 259 21.50 11.16 -7.07
N THR A 260 22.42 12.11 -6.95
CA THR A 260 22.91 12.89 -8.09
C THR A 260 23.97 12.16 -8.92
N THR A 261 24.76 11.28 -8.32
CA THR A 261 25.81 10.53 -9.02
C THR A 261 25.38 9.14 -9.48
N PHE A 262 24.20 8.64 -9.07
CA PHE A 262 23.75 7.31 -9.46
C PHE A 262 23.38 7.24 -10.94
N GLU A 263 24.10 6.42 -11.68
CA GLU A 263 23.77 6.01 -13.04
C GLU A 263 22.94 4.71 -13.03
N ASP A 264 22.00 4.59 -13.96
CA ASP A 264 21.15 3.41 -14.04
C ASP A 264 21.98 2.16 -14.37
N ILE A 265 21.87 1.14 -13.52
CA ILE A 265 22.50 -0.15 -13.73
C ILE A 265 21.92 -0.80 -14.99
N LYS A 266 22.77 -1.41 -15.82
CA LYS A 266 22.39 -2.11 -17.05
C LYS A 266 23.05 -3.48 -17.10
N ILE A 267 22.36 -4.46 -17.70
CA ILE A 267 22.97 -5.74 -18.07
C ILE A 267 23.73 -5.54 -19.38
N LEU A 268 25.03 -5.81 -19.38
CA LEU A 268 25.90 -5.61 -20.52
C LEU A 268 25.98 -6.86 -21.39
N GLU A 269 26.41 -7.98 -20.80
CA GLU A 269 26.71 -9.22 -21.51
C GLU A 269 26.60 -10.44 -20.60
N ILE A 270 26.57 -11.62 -21.20
CA ILE A 270 26.76 -12.90 -20.49
C ILE A 270 28.27 -13.15 -20.41
N ASP A 271 28.76 -13.43 -19.20
CA ASP A 271 30.13 -13.83 -18.95
C ASP A 271 30.21 -15.36 -19.01
N ASP A 272 30.54 -15.89 -20.19
CA ASP A 272 30.63 -17.32 -20.45
C ASP A 272 31.81 -17.98 -19.75
N GLY A 273 32.92 -17.25 -19.53
CA GLY A 273 34.07 -17.71 -18.78
C GLY A 273 33.81 -17.89 -17.29
N LYS A 274 32.93 -17.07 -16.71
CA LYS A 274 32.49 -17.19 -15.30
C LYS A 274 31.28 -18.11 -15.13
N SER A 275 30.44 -18.24 -16.16
CA SER A 275 29.28 -19.13 -16.14
C SER A 275 29.68 -20.58 -16.03
N TYR A 276 29.09 -21.31 -15.08
CA TYR A 276 29.47 -22.69 -14.81
C TYR A 276 28.30 -23.56 -14.44
N LYS A 277 28.51 -24.87 -14.57
CA LYS A 277 27.54 -25.88 -14.21
C LYS A 277 27.84 -26.40 -12.80
N PRO A 278 27.05 -26.05 -11.78
CA PRO A 278 27.35 -26.44 -10.40
C PRO A 278 27.25 -27.96 -10.18
N ASP A 279 26.33 -28.62 -10.88
CA ASP A 279 26.17 -30.08 -10.85
C ASP A 279 26.35 -30.63 -12.28
N PRO A 280 27.47 -31.32 -12.57
CA PRO A 280 27.75 -31.87 -13.89
C PRO A 280 26.68 -32.82 -14.44
N THR A 281 25.85 -33.41 -13.56
CA THR A 281 24.82 -34.38 -13.93
C THR A 281 23.48 -33.74 -14.32
N LYS A 282 23.21 -32.50 -13.89
CA LYS A 282 21.95 -31.77 -14.18
C LYS A 282 22.05 -31.00 -15.49
N LEU A 283 21.06 -30.19 -15.86
CA LEU A 283 21.14 -29.30 -17.04
C LEU A 283 21.26 -27.81 -16.66
N LEU A 284 21.19 -27.51 -15.35
CA LEU A 284 21.16 -26.15 -14.83
C LEU A 284 22.57 -25.57 -14.69
N TYR A 285 22.71 -24.30 -15.07
CA TYR A 285 23.92 -23.51 -14.98
C TYR A 285 23.70 -22.32 -14.03
N ASN A 286 24.76 -21.88 -13.38
CA ASN A 286 24.85 -20.52 -12.85
C ASN A 286 25.36 -19.64 -13.99
N ILE A 287 24.44 -18.89 -14.60
CA ILE A 287 24.75 -18.01 -15.74
C ILE A 287 25.00 -16.61 -15.19
N TYR A 288 26.21 -16.11 -15.40
CA TYR A 288 26.65 -14.80 -14.93
C TYR A 288 26.37 -13.74 -16.00
N LEU A 289 25.61 -12.73 -15.62
CA LEU A 289 25.27 -11.57 -16.44
C LEU A 289 25.98 -10.35 -15.88
N LYS A 290 26.94 -9.81 -16.63
CA LYS A 290 27.74 -8.66 -16.20
C LYS A 290 26.93 -7.38 -16.18
N LEU A 291 27.03 -6.63 -15.10
CA LEU A 291 26.39 -5.33 -14.93
C LEU A 291 27.32 -4.18 -15.33
N SER A 292 26.74 -3.02 -15.63
CA SER A 292 27.49 -1.81 -15.96
C SER A 292 28.34 -1.27 -14.82
N GLU A 293 27.90 -1.48 -13.58
CA GLU A 293 28.61 -1.16 -12.35
C GLU A 293 28.22 -2.15 -11.25
N SER A 294 29.01 -2.20 -10.17
CA SER A 294 28.63 -2.94 -8.97
C SER A 294 27.44 -2.25 -8.29
N PRO A 295 26.26 -2.88 -8.22
CA PRO A 295 25.07 -2.26 -7.65
C PRO A 295 25.26 -1.96 -6.15
N PRO A 296 24.80 -0.81 -5.64
CA PRO A 296 24.78 -0.54 -4.20
C PRO A 296 23.95 -1.56 -3.42
N THR A 297 24.30 -1.83 -2.15
CA THR A 297 23.59 -2.81 -1.31
C THR A 297 22.07 -2.59 -1.25
N ASP A 298 21.63 -1.35 -1.08
CA ASP A 298 20.19 -1.01 -1.05
C ASP A 298 19.51 -1.33 -2.40
N TRP A 299 20.21 -1.13 -3.52
CA TRP A 299 19.71 -1.50 -4.86
C TRP A 299 19.60 -3.01 -5.00
N GLN A 300 20.59 -3.78 -4.50
CA GLN A 300 20.57 -5.24 -4.52
C GLN A 300 19.36 -5.78 -3.74
N GLN A 301 19.08 -5.20 -2.57
CA GLN A 301 17.92 -5.57 -1.76
C GLN A 301 16.59 -5.25 -2.45
N ILE A 302 16.51 -4.13 -3.18
CA ILE A 302 15.34 -3.81 -4.02
C ILE A 302 15.18 -4.87 -5.11
N PHE A 303 16.25 -5.19 -5.84
CA PHE A 303 16.23 -6.16 -6.93
C PHE A 303 15.81 -7.56 -6.44
N GLU A 304 16.39 -8.02 -5.33
CA GLU A 304 16.03 -9.30 -4.71
C GLU A 304 14.58 -9.30 -4.21
N ALA A 305 14.12 -8.20 -3.60
CA ALA A 305 12.73 -8.07 -3.18
C ALA A 305 11.78 -8.16 -4.37
N GLU A 306 12.02 -7.46 -5.47
CA GLU A 306 11.18 -7.51 -6.68
C GLU A 306 11.12 -8.91 -7.29
N ARG A 307 12.25 -9.62 -7.33
CA ARG A 307 12.30 -10.95 -7.95
C ARG A 307 11.74 -12.08 -7.10
N ARG A 308 11.40 -11.81 -5.83
CA ARG A 308 10.60 -12.73 -5.00
C ARG A 308 9.15 -12.88 -5.48
N PHE A 309 8.72 -12.10 -6.46
CA PHE A 309 7.38 -12.11 -7.04
C PHE A 309 7.43 -12.65 -8.48
N PRO A 310 7.17 -13.96 -8.72
CA PRO A 310 7.25 -14.55 -10.05
C PRO A 310 6.25 -13.93 -11.02
N ARG A 311 6.64 -13.74 -12.27
CA ARG A 311 5.74 -13.25 -13.33
C ARG A 311 5.21 -14.34 -14.25
N HIS A 312 5.80 -15.53 -14.22
CA HIS A 312 5.44 -16.66 -15.09
C HIS A 312 5.92 -18.01 -14.54
N THR A 313 5.41 -19.11 -15.08
CA THR A 313 5.71 -20.48 -14.62
C THR A 313 7.16 -20.92 -14.82
N MET A 314 7.87 -20.35 -15.80
CA MET A 314 9.28 -20.65 -16.05
C MET A 314 10.24 -19.81 -15.18
N TRP A 315 9.77 -19.23 -14.07
CA TRP A 315 10.61 -18.35 -13.22
C TRP A 315 11.79 -19.13 -12.63
N ARG A 316 12.91 -18.44 -12.40
CA ARG A 316 14.15 -19.03 -11.90
C ARG A 316 14.77 -18.14 -10.86
N ASP A 317 15.42 -18.79 -9.90
CA ASP A 317 16.21 -18.11 -8.89
C ASP A 317 17.34 -17.32 -9.53
N SER A 318 17.56 -16.13 -8.97
CA SER A 318 18.67 -15.27 -9.32
C SER A 318 19.08 -14.42 -8.14
N TRP A 319 20.35 -14.11 -8.05
CA TRP A 319 20.90 -13.27 -6.99
C TRP A 319 21.97 -12.35 -7.55
N ILE A 320 22.41 -11.39 -6.74
CA ILE A 320 23.55 -10.55 -7.08
C ILE A 320 24.83 -11.14 -6.49
N GLU A 321 25.89 -11.20 -7.28
CA GLU A 321 27.22 -11.58 -6.84
C GLU A 321 28.24 -10.57 -7.37
N GLY A 322 28.59 -9.59 -6.55
CA GLY A 322 29.46 -8.48 -6.96
C GLY A 322 28.82 -7.65 -8.08
N GLU A 323 29.50 -7.55 -9.22
CA GLU A 323 29.01 -6.84 -10.43
C GLU A 323 28.17 -7.72 -11.37
N TYR A 324 27.64 -8.84 -10.88
CA TYR A 324 26.90 -9.80 -11.71
C TYR A 324 25.50 -10.08 -11.16
N ILE A 325 24.53 -10.22 -12.07
CA ILE A 325 23.33 -11.01 -11.79
C ILE A 325 23.65 -12.46 -12.15
N VAL A 326 23.41 -13.38 -11.22
CA VAL A 326 23.54 -14.81 -11.48
C VAL A 326 22.14 -15.40 -11.61
N VAL A 327 21.89 -16.16 -12.66
CA VAL A 327 20.60 -16.86 -12.88
C VAL A 327 20.84 -18.35 -12.91
N HIS A 328 20.11 -19.10 -12.10
CA HIS A 328 20.21 -20.56 -12.06
C HIS A 328 19.20 -21.20 -13.03
N CYS A 329 19.60 -21.40 -14.28
CA CYS A 329 18.69 -21.90 -15.32
C CYS A 329 19.41 -22.72 -16.40
N VAL A 330 18.63 -23.28 -17.33
CA VAL A 330 19.21 -23.87 -18.55
C VAL A 330 19.58 -22.73 -19.51
N PRO A 331 20.73 -22.78 -20.22
CA PRO A 331 21.18 -21.68 -21.10
C PRO A 331 20.14 -21.22 -22.12
N ASP A 332 19.42 -22.16 -22.72
CA ASP A 332 18.36 -21.88 -23.69
C ASP A 332 17.17 -21.09 -23.10
N GLU A 333 16.96 -21.13 -21.78
CA GLU A 333 15.88 -20.40 -21.10
C GLU A 333 16.20 -18.90 -20.99
N ILE A 334 17.48 -18.50 -20.99
CA ILE A 334 17.88 -17.09 -20.84
C ILE A 334 17.23 -16.22 -21.91
N GLY A 335 17.45 -16.55 -23.18
CA GLY A 335 16.91 -15.77 -24.29
C GLY A 335 15.39 -15.90 -24.44
N LYS A 336 14.83 -17.05 -24.06
CA LYS A 336 13.41 -17.36 -24.27
C LYS A 336 12.49 -16.75 -23.22
N TYR A 337 12.90 -16.76 -21.95
CA TYR A 337 12.05 -16.40 -20.83
C TYR A 337 12.65 -15.28 -19.96
N HIS A 338 13.96 -15.31 -19.69
CA HIS A 338 14.51 -14.48 -18.62
C HIS A 338 15.07 -13.13 -19.05
N ALA A 339 15.58 -12.99 -20.27
CA ALA A 339 16.32 -11.80 -20.68
C ALA A 339 15.48 -10.52 -20.60
N ASN A 340 14.20 -10.58 -21.00
CA ASN A 340 13.30 -9.43 -20.92
C ASN A 340 12.89 -9.12 -19.48
N ASP A 341 12.59 -10.16 -18.68
CA ASP A 341 12.22 -9.99 -17.28
C ASP A 341 13.37 -9.43 -16.45
N LEU A 342 14.60 -9.87 -16.68
CA LEU A 342 15.79 -9.35 -16.00
C LEU A 342 16.05 -7.89 -16.38
N LYS A 343 15.88 -7.52 -17.65
CA LYS A 343 15.96 -6.11 -18.07
C LYS A 343 14.88 -5.28 -17.38
N GLU A 344 13.67 -5.82 -17.28
CA GLU A 344 12.56 -5.17 -16.58
C GLU A 344 12.84 -5.03 -15.07
N ASP A 345 13.38 -6.07 -14.43
CA ASP A 345 13.76 -6.04 -13.01
C ASP A 345 14.83 -5.00 -12.72
N VAL A 346 15.85 -4.92 -13.59
CA VAL A 346 16.89 -3.91 -13.49
C VAL A 346 16.31 -2.51 -13.66
N ARG A 347 15.42 -2.29 -14.64
CA ARG A 347 14.73 -1.00 -14.84
C ARG A 347 13.89 -0.62 -13.61
N ASN A 348 13.10 -1.55 -13.10
CA ASN A 348 12.24 -1.33 -11.94
C ASN A 348 13.07 -1.08 -10.68
N SER A 349 14.18 -1.79 -10.51
CA SER A 349 15.10 -1.60 -9.39
C SER A 349 15.79 -0.24 -9.45
N ASN A 350 16.22 0.22 -10.63
CA ASN A 350 16.76 1.57 -10.83
C ASN A 350 15.72 2.64 -10.44
N ALA A 351 14.49 2.51 -10.94
CA ALA A 351 13.42 3.46 -10.66
C ALA A 351 13.10 3.52 -9.15
N LYS A 352 12.90 2.36 -8.52
CA LYS A 352 12.63 2.23 -7.07
C LYS A 352 13.79 2.72 -6.23
N TYR A 353 15.03 2.50 -6.66
CA TYR A 353 16.21 2.99 -5.95
C TYR A 353 16.32 4.52 -5.99
N ARG A 354 16.02 5.16 -7.12
CA ARG A 354 15.93 6.63 -7.21
C ARG A 354 14.83 7.18 -6.32
N GLN A 355 13.67 6.53 -6.28
CA GLN A 355 12.58 6.90 -5.38
C GLN A 355 13.00 6.78 -3.91
N TYR A 356 13.64 5.66 -3.53
CA TYR A 356 14.17 5.43 -2.19
C TYR A 356 15.16 6.54 -1.78
N LEU A 357 16.16 6.83 -2.61
CA LEU A 357 17.12 7.91 -2.33
C LEU A 357 16.44 9.27 -2.19
N THR A 358 15.41 9.53 -2.99
CA THR A 358 14.63 10.78 -2.92
C THR A 358 13.85 10.88 -1.60
N GLU A 359 13.20 9.79 -1.15
CA GLU A 359 12.48 9.73 0.12
C GLU A 359 13.40 9.94 1.31
N GLU A 360 14.55 9.27 1.31
CA GLU A 360 15.53 9.38 2.40
C GLU A 360 16.14 10.78 2.47
N ALA A 361 16.43 11.42 1.32
CA ALA A 361 16.85 12.81 1.27
C ALA A 361 15.80 13.76 1.88
N ARG A 362 14.51 13.54 1.60
CA ARG A 362 13.43 14.34 2.21
C ARG A 362 13.32 14.16 3.71
N LYS A 363 13.43 12.91 4.19
CA LYS A 363 13.43 12.62 5.64
C LYS A 363 14.58 13.33 6.33
N GLU A 364 15.79 13.28 5.75
CA GLU A 364 16.97 13.95 6.26
C GLU A 364 16.78 15.48 6.29
N ALA A 365 16.27 16.07 5.22
CA ALA A 365 15.97 17.50 5.15
C ALA A 365 14.96 17.96 6.21
N LYS A 366 13.86 17.21 6.39
CA LYS A 366 12.84 17.49 7.41
C LYS A 366 13.41 17.40 8.83
N LYS A 367 14.29 16.43 9.08
CA LYS A 367 14.97 16.28 10.37
C LYS A 367 15.94 17.43 10.62
N ALA A 368 16.69 17.85 9.61
CA ALA A 368 17.60 18.99 9.69
C ALA A 368 16.85 20.31 9.95
N GLU A 369 15.71 20.53 9.29
CA GLU A 369 14.84 21.68 9.51
C GLU A 369 14.30 21.72 10.95
N ARG A 370 13.81 20.59 11.45
CA ARG A 370 13.34 20.46 12.83
C ARG A 370 14.47 20.77 13.84
N ALA A 371 15.65 20.18 13.64
CA ALA A 371 16.80 20.43 14.51
C ALA A 371 17.26 21.90 14.48
N LEU A 372 17.18 22.56 13.31
CA LEU A 372 17.47 23.98 13.18
C LEU A 372 16.44 24.84 13.93
N SER A 373 15.15 24.51 13.82
CA SER A 373 14.07 25.16 14.55
C SER A 373 14.27 25.03 16.07
N GLU A 374 14.54 23.83 16.57
CA GLU A 374 14.81 23.57 17.99
C GLU A 374 16.05 24.36 18.47
N ARG A 375 17.12 24.41 17.66
CA ARG A 375 18.32 25.19 17.97
C ARG A 375 18.05 26.70 18.00
N ASN A 376 17.18 27.20 17.14
CA ASN A 376 16.77 28.60 17.14
C ASN A 376 15.92 28.93 18.37
N GLN A 377 14.97 28.05 18.74
CA GLN A 377 14.22 28.18 19.98
C GLN A 377 15.13 28.21 21.22
N LEU A 378 16.14 27.33 21.29
CA LEU A 378 17.13 27.34 22.37
C LEU A 378 17.96 28.63 22.41
N LYS A 379 18.32 29.19 21.24
CA LYS A 379 19.01 30.49 21.16
C LYS A 379 18.14 31.63 21.67
N GLU A 380 16.86 31.67 21.30
CA GLU A 380 15.90 32.66 21.79
C GLU A 380 15.70 32.53 23.31
N LEU A 381 15.58 31.30 23.82
CA LEU A 381 15.45 31.03 25.25
C LEU A 381 16.69 31.53 26.02
N LYS A 382 17.89 31.25 25.50
CA LYS A 382 19.17 31.75 26.06
C LYS A 382 19.26 33.28 26.10
N GLN A 383 18.64 33.98 25.14
CA GLN A 383 18.61 35.45 25.13
C GLN A 383 17.61 36.02 26.15
N LYS A 384 16.52 35.29 26.44
CA LYS A 384 15.47 35.72 27.38
C LYS A 384 15.80 35.43 28.84
N ILE A 385 16.63 34.42 29.11
CA ILE A 385 17.01 34.03 30.48
C ILE A 385 18.38 34.64 30.81
N ARG A 386 18.45 35.43 31.88
CA ARG A 386 19.72 35.79 32.54
C ARG A 386 19.83 34.98 33.82
N PHE A 387 21.00 34.40 34.04
CA PHE A 387 21.35 33.71 35.27
C PHE A 387 22.19 34.66 36.13
N ASP A 388 21.85 34.72 37.42
CA ASP A 388 22.41 35.57 38.47
C ASP A 388 23.88 35.26 38.81
#